data_AF-A0A242CE52-F1
#
_entry.id   AF-A0A242CE52-F1
#
_cell.length_a   1.000
_cell.length_b   1.000
_cell.length_c   1.000
_cell.angle_alpha   90.00
_cell.angle_beta   90.00
_cell.angle_gamma   90.00
#
_symmetry.space_group_name_H-M   'P 1'
#
loop_
_entity.id
_entity.type
_entity.pdbx_description
1 polymer ?
#
loop_
_entity_poly.entity_id
_entity_poly.type
_entity_poly.pdbx_seq_one_letter_code
_entity_poly.pdbx_strand_id
1 'polypeptide(L)'
;MNEEKEAIATEEQTNATAAERGTDYSNSKKVLVFQLCLGVIILSLLLSLALLSYRLVPNNHKLSGDWQTVDQVYQLKITGDEATLLVEELNGMTGVQMEIKTTVHPTDSTYYQGKGTSVSLMITKDKQDQQTLEAIKQQNNYYKVISETAKKLIVAYTPEATIAAFNVESLDASFRFNIKKWQYGVIPKEIHFQNDTFAANGLRLIKK
;
A
#
# COMPACT_ATOMS: atom_id res chain seq x y z
N MET A 1 -72.91 15.00 -55.94
CA MET A 1 -71.88 15.93 -55.43
C MET A 1 -71.79 15.84 -53.90
N ASN A 2 -71.66 14.62 -53.35
CA ASN A 2 -71.56 14.38 -51.89
C ASN A 2 -70.58 13.24 -51.55
N GLU A 3 -70.37 12.28 -52.46
CA GLU A 3 -69.42 11.16 -52.25
C GLU A 3 -67.95 11.59 -52.34
N GLU A 4 -67.63 12.64 -53.09
CA GLU A 4 -66.26 13.13 -53.25
C GLU A 4 -65.73 13.87 -52.00
N LYS A 5 -66.62 14.39 -51.14
CA LYS A 5 -66.23 15.07 -49.89
C LYS A 5 -65.95 14.09 -48.74
N GLU A 6 -66.57 12.91 -48.76
CA GLU A 6 -66.38 11.88 -47.73
C GLU A 6 -65.06 11.10 -47.92
N ALA A 7 -64.67 10.84 -49.17
CA ALA A 7 -63.42 10.17 -49.48
C ALA A 7 -62.19 11.01 -49.09
N ILE A 8 -62.21 12.33 -49.36
CA ILE A 8 -61.10 13.24 -49.05
C ILE A 8 -60.94 13.42 -47.52
N ALA A 9 -62.05 13.50 -46.77
CA ALA A 9 -62.00 13.61 -45.30
C ALA A 9 -61.45 12.34 -44.63
N THR A 10 -61.68 11.18 -45.24
CA THR A 10 -61.22 9.88 -44.71
C THR A 10 -59.72 9.67 -44.94
N GLU A 11 -59.17 10.12 -46.09
CA GLU A 11 -57.74 10.05 -46.41
C GLU A 11 -56.89 11.04 -45.60
N GLU A 12 -57.39 12.26 -45.35
CA GLU A 12 -56.69 13.24 -44.50
C GLU A 12 -56.59 12.78 -43.04
N GLN A 13 -57.66 12.18 -42.49
CA GLN A 13 -57.65 11.64 -41.13
C GLN A 13 -56.78 10.39 -40.99
N THR A 14 -56.75 9.50 -41.98
CA THR A 14 -55.86 8.31 -41.94
C THR A 14 -54.38 8.70 -42.09
N ASN A 15 -54.06 9.69 -42.92
CA ASN A 15 -52.69 10.20 -43.06
C ASN A 15 -52.23 11.00 -41.83
N ALA A 16 -53.11 11.79 -41.21
CA ALA A 16 -52.80 12.48 -39.95
C ALA A 16 -52.54 11.50 -38.79
N THR A 17 -53.36 10.45 -38.67
CA THR A 17 -53.21 9.43 -37.61
C THR A 17 -51.97 8.54 -37.82
N ALA A 18 -51.58 8.27 -39.07
CA ALA A 18 -50.34 7.55 -39.39
C ALA A 18 -49.09 8.42 -39.18
N ALA A 19 -49.15 9.72 -39.48
CA ALA A 19 -48.07 10.68 -39.22
C ALA A 19 -47.85 10.93 -37.71
N GLU A 20 -48.92 10.98 -36.92
CA GLU A 20 -48.82 11.09 -35.45
C GLU A 20 -48.27 9.81 -34.80
N ARG A 21 -48.71 8.62 -35.23
CA ARG A 21 -48.11 7.36 -34.74
C ARG A 21 -46.65 7.20 -35.17
N GLY A 22 -46.29 7.63 -36.38
CA GLY A 22 -44.90 7.59 -36.87
C GLY A 22 -43.96 8.54 -36.13
N THR A 23 -44.44 9.72 -35.75
CA THR A 23 -43.66 10.70 -34.97
C THR A 23 -43.50 10.27 -33.51
N ASP A 24 -44.52 9.66 -32.90
CA ASP A 24 -44.46 9.18 -31.51
C ASP A 24 -43.59 7.90 -31.37
N TYR A 25 -43.64 6.98 -32.35
CA TYR A 25 -42.72 5.83 -32.43
C TYR A 25 -41.27 6.25 -32.73
N SER A 26 -41.08 7.30 -33.54
CA SER A 26 -39.76 7.89 -33.82
C SER A 26 -39.19 8.59 -32.58
N ASN A 27 -40.01 9.37 -31.87
CA ASN A 27 -39.60 10.09 -30.67
C ASN A 27 -39.32 9.12 -29.51
N SER A 28 -40.16 8.11 -29.29
CA SER A 28 -39.90 7.06 -28.28
C SER A 28 -38.63 6.26 -28.58
N LYS A 29 -38.36 5.91 -29.85
CA LYS A 29 -37.09 5.29 -30.25
C LYS A 29 -35.89 6.21 -30.01
N LYS A 30 -35.99 7.51 -30.33
CA LYS A 30 -34.93 8.50 -30.06
C LYS A 30 -34.67 8.67 -28.56
N VAL A 31 -35.73 8.71 -27.76
CA VAL A 31 -35.64 8.78 -26.29
C VAL A 31 -35.00 7.51 -25.72
N LEU A 32 -35.38 6.34 -26.21
CA LEU A 32 -34.82 5.06 -25.77
C LEU A 32 -33.34 4.92 -26.17
N VAL A 33 -32.97 5.31 -27.38
CA VAL A 33 -31.57 5.38 -27.84
C VAL A 33 -30.77 6.38 -27.01
N PHE A 34 -31.32 7.55 -26.70
CA PHE A 34 -30.67 8.53 -25.85
C PHE A 34 -30.44 8.01 -24.42
N GLN A 35 -31.43 7.37 -23.81
CA GLN A 35 -31.30 6.74 -22.49
C GLN A 35 -30.27 5.62 -22.49
N LEU A 36 -30.21 4.81 -23.55
CA LEU A 36 -29.26 3.71 -23.68
C LEU A 36 -27.83 4.25 -23.86
N CYS A 37 -27.64 5.29 -24.68
CA CYS A 37 -26.36 6.00 -24.80
C CYS A 37 -25.94 6.63 -23.47
N LEU A 38 -26.86 7.29 -22.76
CA LEU A 38 -26.59 7.90 -21.46
C LEU A 38 -26.20 6.83 -20.42
N GLY A 39 -26.89 5.69 -20.42
CA GLY A 39 -26.57 4.55 -19.56
C GLY A 39 -25.18 3.98 -19.83
N VAL A 40 -24.79 3.83 -21.10
CA VAL A 40 -23.42 3.41 -21.48
C VAL A 40 -22.37 4.43 -21.05
N ILE A 41 -22.65 5.74 -21.23
CA ILE A 41 -21.76 6.81 -20.79
C ILE A 41 -21.55 6.76 -19.26
N ILE A 42 -22.64 6.68 -18.49
CA ILE A 42 -22.58 6.60 -17.02
C ILE A 42 -21.81 5.35 -16.59
N LEU A 43 -22.09 4.19 -17.19
CA LEU A 43 -21.40 2.94 -16.88
C LEU A 43 -19.89 3.04 -17.20
N SER A 44 -19.54 3.65 -18.33
CA SER A 44 -18.14 3.87 -18.72
C SER A 44 -17.42 4.81 -17.75
N LEU A 45 -18.10 5.85 -17.26
CA LEU A 45 -17.60 6.78 -16.23
C LEU A 45 -17.36 6.07 -14.90
N LEU A 46 -18.31 5.23 -14.46
CA LEU A 46 -18.17 4.46 -13.22
C LEU A 46 -17.01 3.45 -13.31
N LEU A 47 -16.89 2.74 -14.45
CA LEU A 47 -15.78 1.81 -14.69
C LEU A 47 -14.43 2.53 -14.72
N SER A 48 -14.34 3.67 -15.38
CA SER A 48 -13.11 4.46 -15.43
C SER A 48 -12.77 5.05 -14.06
N LEU A 49 -13.74 5.54 -13.28
CA LEU A 49 -13.52 5.94 -11.88
C LEU A 49 -13.05 4.77 -11.00
N ALA A 50 -13.62 3.58 -11.16
CA ALA A 50 -13.22 2.39 -10.40
C ALA A 50 -11.80 1.92 -10.76
N LEU A 51 -11.44 1.97 -12.05
CA LEU A 51 -10.08 1.68 -12.51
C LEU A 51 -9.08 2.73 -12.02
N LEU A 52 -9.47 4.02 -12.06
CA LEU A 52 -8.67 5.12 -11.52
C LEU A 52 -8.49 4.99 -10.03
N SER A 53 -9.54 4.70 -9.25
CA SER A 53 -9.44 4.55 -7.79
C SER A 53 -8.57 3.35 -7.40
N TYR A 54 -8.75 2.19 -8.05
CA TYR A 54 -7.88 1.03 -7.83
C TYR A 54 -6.40 1.33 -8.16
N ARG A 55 -6.14 2.17 -9.17
CA ARG A 55 -4.79 2.56 -9.59
C ARG A 55 -4.17 3.66 -8.72
N LEU A 56 -4.97 4.64 -8.29
CA LEU A 56 -4.52 5.85 -7.60
C LEU A 56 -4.48 5.70 -6.08
N VAL A 57 -5.29 4.82 -5.48
CA VAL A 57 -5.26 4.63 -4.03
C VAL A 57 -3.96 3.91 -3.66
N PRO A 58 -3.11 4.56 -2.84
CA PRO A 58 -1.91 3.91 -2.35
C PRO A 58 -2.33 2.78 -1.40
N ASN A 59 -1.87 1.57 -1.70
CA ASN A 59 -2.29 0.36 -0.99
C ASN A 59 -1.06 -0.46 -0.64
N ASN A 60 -0.90 -0.78 0.64
CA ASN A 60 0.21 -1.57 1.17
C ASN A 60 0.25 -3.01 0.62
N HIS A 61 -0.87 -3.54 0.14
CA HIS A 61 -0.88 -4.83 -0.56
C HIS A 61 -0.02 -4.85 -1.83
N LYS A 62 0.23 -3.69 -2.46
CA LYS A 62 1.13 -3.58 -3.62
C LYS A 62 2.61 -3.67 -3.22
N LEU A 63 2.91 -3.50 -1.93
CA LEU A 63 4.25 -3.52 -1.34
C LEU A 63 4.58 -4.80 -0.57
N SER A 64 3.59 -5.65 -0.31
CA SER A 64 3.85 -6.90 0.42
C SER A 64 4.89 -7.75 -0.31
N GLY A 65 5.87 -8.24 0.45
CA GLY A 65 7.02 -8.97 -0.07
C GLY A 65 8.22 -8.90 0.86
N ASP A 66 9.25 -9.67 0.51
CA ASP A 66 10.54 -9.70 1.17
C ASP A 66 11.53 -8.88 0.34
N TRP A 67 12.13 -7.87 0.95
CA TRP A 67 13.02 -6.91 0.35
C TRP A 67 14.39 -6.97 1.04
N GLN A 68 15.49 -6.86 0.30
CA GLN A 68 16.81 -7.00 0.90
C GLN A 68 17.89 -6.25 0.14
N THR A 69 18.94 -5.81 0.85
CA THR A 69 20.13 -5.17 0.27
C THR A 69 21.00 -6.20 -0.47
N VAL A 70 21.85 -5.74 -1.39
CA VAL A 70 22.73 -6.64 -2.18
C VAL A 70 23.70 -7.43 -1.29
N ASP A 71 24.15 -6.83 -0.20
CA ASP A 71 25.01 -7.44 0.82
C ASP A 71 24.26 -8.26 1.87
N GLN A 72 22.94 -8.37 1.76
CA GLN A 72 22.05 -9.15 2.64
C GLN A 72 21.96 -8.68 4.10
N VAL A 73 22.64 -7.60 4.47
CA VAL A 73 22.69 -7.04 5.83
C VAL A 73 21.31 -6.62 6.32
N TYR A 74 20.49 -6.08 5.41
CA TYR A 74 19.16 -5.57 5.71
C TYR A 74 18.10 -6.40 4.99
N GLN A 75 17.09 -6.84 5.74
CA GLN A 75 15.94 -7.57 5.22
C GLN A 75 14.66 -6.92 5.74
N LEU A 76 13.89 -6.31 4.84
CA LEU A 76 12.59 -5.74 5.14
C LEU A 76 11.50 -6.69 4.63
N LYS A 77 10.66 -7.17 5.53
CA LYS A 77 9.46 -7.93 5.18
C LYS A 77 8.23 -7.06 5.39
N ILE A 78 7.39 -6.96 4.37
CA ILE A 78 6.10 -6.25 4.43
C ILE A 78 4.97 -7.25 4.20
N THR A 79 3.99 -7.29 5.09
CA THR A 79 2.81 -8.15 4.98
C THR A 79 1.56 -7.37 5.42
N GLY A 80 0.70 -7.04 4.46
CA GLY A 80 -0.39 -6.10 4.71
C GLY A 80 0.18 -4.74 5.14
N ASP A 81 -0.26 -4.23 6.28
CA ASP A 81 0.22 -2.96 6.85
C ASP A 81 1.41 -3.15 7.80
N GLU A 82 1.85 -4.37 8.06
CA GLU A 82 2.97 -4.62 8.96
C GLU A 82 4.29 -4.69 8.20
N ALA A 83 5.32 -4.05 8.75
CA ALA A 83 6.68 -4.14 8.27
C ALA A 83 7.64 -4.58 9.40
N THR A 84 8.54 -5.50 9.06
CA THR A 84 9.64 -5.94 9.92
C THR A 84 10.95 -5.76 9.18
N LEU A 85 11.80 -4.85 9.65
CA LEU A 85 13.18 -4.71 9.18
C LEU A 85 14.11 -5.46 10.11
N LEU A 86 14.85 -6.41 9.56
CA LEU A 86 15.89 -7.16 10.24
C LEU A 86 17.26 -6.64 9.79
N VAL A 87 18.14 -6.42 10.75
CA VAL A 87 19.54 -6.06 10.52
C VAL A 87 20.40 -7.13 11.18
N GLU A 88 21.11 -7.90 10.36
CA GLU A 88 22.04 -8.92 10.84
C GLU A 88 23.39 -8.32 11.23
N GLU A 89 24.09 -9.01 12.14
CA GLU A 89 25.48 -8.71 12.53
C GLU A 89 25.74 -7.25 12.91
N LEU A 90 24.90 -6.72 13.81
CA LEU A 90 25.04 -5.36 14.31
C LEU A 90 26.46 -5.07 14.81
N ASN A 91 27.12 -4.07 14.23
CA ASN A 91 28.49 -3.67 14.55
C ASN A 91 29.51 -4.84 14.49
N GLY A 92 29.26 -5.84 13.63
CA GLY A 92 30.12 -7.01 13.49
C GLY A 92 29.95 -8.07 14.59
N MET A 93 28.93 -7.94 15.46
CA MET A 93 28.64 -8.92 16.50
C MET A 93 27.81 -10.08 15.94
N THR A 94 28.46 -11.21 15.66
CA THR A 94 27.79 -12.40 15.16
C THR A 94 26.76 -12.92 16.17
N GLY A 95 25.53 -13.21 15.70
CA GLY A 95 24.45 -13.72 16.56
C GLY A 95 23.65 -12.65 17.28
N VAL A 96 23.90 -11.37 16.99
CA VAL A 96 23.06 -10.24 17.40
C VAL A 96 22.34 -9.70 16.17
N GLN A 97 21.01 -9.68 16.23
CA GLN A 97 20.14 -9.18 15.18
C GLN A 97 19.28 -8.03 15.73
N MET A 98 19.17 -6.94 14.97
CA MET A 98 18.17 -5.91 15.21
C MET A 98 16.86 -6.29 14.53
N GLU A 99 15.75 -6.17 15.25
CA GLU A 99 14.42 -6.27 14.67
C GLU A 99 13.67 -4.96 14.92
N ILE A 100 13.28 -4.30 13.83
CA ILE A 100 12.47 -3.10 13.83
C ILE A 100 11.09 -3.45 13.29
N LYS A 101 10.05 -3.30 14.12
CA LYS A 101 8.65 -3.57 13.77
C LYS A 101 7.87 -2.27 13.68
N THR A 102 7.06 -2.12 12.65
CA THR A 102 6.22 -0.92 12.45
C THR A 102 4.97 -1.24 11.65
N THR A 103 3.94 -0.41 11.78
CA THR A 103 2.82 -0.37 10.85
C THR A 103 3.10 0.69 9.78
N VAL A 104 3.16 0.28 8.52
CA VAL A 104 3.39 1.18 7.39
C VAL A 104 2.08 1.74 6.88
N HIS A 105 2.06 3.04 6.66
CA HIS A 105 0.94 3.73 6.03
C HIS A 105 1.45 4.57 4.85
N PRO A 106 0.70 4.61 3.74
CA PRO A 106 1.04 5.48 2.64
C PRO A 106 0.79 6.94 3.02
N THR A 107 1.75 7.81 2.71
CA THR A 107 1.59 9.27 2.80
C THR A 107 1.27 9.88 1.44
N ASP A 108 1.71 9.23 0.35
CA ASP A 108 1.34 9.51 -1.03
C ASP A 108 1.54 8.24 -1.88
N SER A 109 1.30 8.31 -3.18
CA SER A 109 1.43 7.24 -4.18
C SER A 109 2.76 6.49 -4.18
N THR A 110 3.85 7.12 -3.73
CA THR A 110 5.20 6.51 -3.71
C THR A 110 5.89 6.57 -2.36
N TYR A 111 5.24 7.15 -1.34
CA TYR A 111 5.86 7.43 -0.04
C TYR A 111 5.12 6.76 1.09
N TYR A 112 5.88 6.18 2.03
CA TYR A 112 5.38 5.41 3.14
C TYR A 112 6.05 5.82 4.43
N GLN A 113 5.28 5.80 5.52
CA GLN A 113 5.72 6.16 6.84
C GLN A 113 5.32 5.07 7.85
N GLY A 114 6.24 4.74 8.74
CA GLY A 114 6.00 3.86 9.88
C GLY A 114 5.24 4.56 11.01
N LYS A 115 4.45 3.77 11.75
CA LYS A 115 3.71 4.17 12.94
C LYS A 115 3.79 3.05 13.98
N GLY A 116 3.96 3.40 15.25
CA GLY A 116 4.12 2.41 16.31
C GLY A 116 5.43 1.62 16.16
N THR A 117 6.48 2.30 15.69
CA THR A 117 7.78 1.72 15.39
C THR A 117 8.49 1.35 16.68
N SER A 118 8.91 0.10 16.79
CA SER A 118 9.62 -0.45 17.94
C SER A 118 10.89 -1.17 17.50
N VAL A 119 11.91 -1.13 18.35
CA VAL A 119 13.20 -1.81 18.13
C VAL A 119 13.40 -2.85 19.22
N SER A 120 13.84 -4.03 18.82
CA SER A 120 14.32 -5.06 19.72
C SER A 120 15.63 -5.65 19.21
N LEU A 121 16.44 -6.18 20.13
CA LEU A 121 17.58 -7.01 19.80
C LEU A 121 17.25 -8.46 20.09
N MET A 122 17.54 -9.31 19.13
CA MET A 122 17.52 -10.75 19.28
C MET A 122 18.96 -11.26 19.36
N ILE A 123 19.33 -11.78 20.52
CA ILE A 123 20.69 -12.22 20.83
C ILE A 123 20.70 -13.74 20.96
N THR A 124 21.55 -14.40 20.18
CA THR A 124 21.75 -15.85 20.25
C THR A 124 22.81 -16.15 21.31
N LYS A 125 22.42 -16.86 22.37
CA LYS A 125 23.24 -16.99 23.59
C LYS A 125 24.50 -17.84 23.42
N ASP A 126 24.48 -18.80 22.50
CA ASP A 126 25.63 -19.67 22.18
C ASP A 126 26.75 -18.94 21.42
N LYS A 127 26.44 -17.79 20.81
CA LYS A 127 27.37 -16.95 20.07
C LYS A 127 27.93 -15.79 20.89
N GLN A 128 27.54 -15.67 22.16
CA GLN A 128 27.92 -14.57 23.04
C GLN A 128 28.49 -15.12 24.34
N ASP A 129 29.52 -14.47 24.88
CA ASP A 129 30.04 -14.86 26.18
C ASP A 129 29.08 -14.45 27.31
N GLN A 130 29.17 -15.16 28.43
CA GLN A 130 28.25 -14.96 29.54
C GLN A 130 28.40 -13.58 30.19
N GLN A 131 29.59 -12.97 30.17
CA GLN A 131 29.81 -11.65 30.74
C GLN A 131 29.10 -10.57 29.90
N THR A 132 29.15 -10.67 28.57
CA THR A 132 28.42 -9.79 27.66
C THR A 132 26.91 -9.90 27.85
N LEU A 133 26.39 -11.13 27.97
CA LEU A 133 24.95 -11.35 28.19
C LEU A 133 24.47 -10.74 29.51
N GLU A 134 25.23 -10.90 30.59
CA GLU A 134 24.89 -10.31 31.89
C GLU A 134 25.04 -8.78 31.89
N ALA A 135 26.06 -8.24 31.21
CA ALA A 135 26.23 -6.79 31.05
C ALA A 135 25.03 -6.16 30.33
N ILE A 136 24.52 -6.79 29.27
CA ILE A 136 23.32 -6.31 28.55
C ILE A 136 22.10 -6.30 29.47
N LYS A 137 21.91 -7.36 30.27
CA LYS A 137 20.79 -7.46 31.22
C LYS A 137 20.86 -6.41 32.33
N GLN A 138 22.06 -5.96 32.71
CA GLN A 138 22.26 -4.95 33.75
C GLN A 138 22.04 -3.52 33.25
N GLN A 139 22.07 -3.28 31.93
CA GLN A 139 21.84 -1.97 31.31
C GLN A 139 20.34 -1.63 31.21
N ASN A 140 19.65 -1.58 32.35
CA ASN A 140 18.21 -1.34 32.42
C ASN A 140 17.75 0.01 31.83
N ASN A 141 18.65 1.00 31.77
CA ASN A 141 18.37 2.30 31.17
C ASN A 141 18.21 2.20 29.65
N TYR A 142 18.87 1.23 29.01
CA TYR A 142 18.89 1.07 27.56
C TYR A 142 18.04 -0.12 27.08
N TYR A 143 17.96 -1.18 27.88
CA TYR A 143 17.32 -2.42 27.49
C TYR A 143 16.29 -2.90 28.50
N LYS A 144 15.18 -3.43 27.97
CA LYS A 144 14.18 -4.15 28.75
C LYS A 144 14.06 -5.59 28.25
N VAL A 145 14.31 -6.57 29.11
CA VAL A 145 14.13 -7.98 28.75
C VAL A 145 12.65 -8.25 28.44
N ILE A 146 12.38 -8.72 27.22
CA ILE A 146 11.05 -9.12 26.76
C ILE A 146 10.87 -10.63 26.95
N SER A 147 11.89 -11.40 26.57
CA SER A 147 11.85 -12.85 26.59
C SER A 147 13.26 -13.41 26.74
N GLU A 148 13.41 -14.46 27.54
CA GLU A 148 14.65 -15.21 27.65
C GLU A 148 14.34 -16.70 27.55
N THR A 149 15.08 -17.38 26.68
CA THR A 149 15.03 -18.83 26.49
C THR A 149 16.43 -19.41 26.64
N ALA A 150 16.55 -20.74 26.55
CA ALA A 150 17.85 -21.40 26.53
C ALA A 150 18.74 -20.95 25.36
N LYS A 151 18.13 -20.60 24.20
CA LYS A 151 18.87 -20.25 22.97
C LYS A 151 18.96 -18.76 22.71
N LYS A 152 17.96 -17.99 23.10
CA LYS A 152 17.81 -16.58 22.71
C LYS A 152 17.46 -15.69 23.90
N LEU A 153 18.04 -14.49 23.90
CA LEU A 153 17.65 -13.36 24.74
C LEU A 153 17.06 -12.29 23.81
N ILE A 154 15.86 -11.80 24.13
CA ILE A 154 15.20 -10.72 23.39
C ILE A 154 15.04 -9.53 24.33
N VAL A 155 15.61 -8.39 23.93
CA VAL A 155 15.53 -7.14 24.67
C VAL A 155 14.91 -6.04 23.82
N ALA A 156 14.00 -5.25 24.40
CA ALA A 156 13.45 -4.05 23.78
C ALA A 156 14.36 -2.85 24.04
N TYR A 157 14.44 -1.93 23.09
CA TYR A 157 15.04 -0.62 23.34
C TYR A 157 14.11 0.21 24.23
N THR A 158 14.70 0.90 25.20
CA THR A 158 14.04 2.00 25.90
C THR A 158 14.02 3.27 25.01
N PRO A 159 13.28 4.31 25.40
CA PRO A 159 13.39 5.62 24.74
C PRO A 159 14.82 6.17 24.76
N GLU A 160 15.57 5.96 25.84
CA GLU A 160 16.96 6.42 25.95
C GLU A 160 17.88 5.70 24.95
N ALA A 161 17.74 4.37 24.80
CA ALA A 161 18.48 3.61 23.78
C ALA A 161 18.10 4.02 22.36
N THR A 162 16.83 4.35 22.15
CA THR A 162 16.35 4.82 20.85
C THR A 162 17.04 6.13 20.46
N ILE A 163 17.10 7.10 21.38
CA ILE A 163 17.79 8.37 21.15
C ILE A 163 19.29 8.13 20.94
N ALA A 164 19.93 7.30 21.78
CA ALA A 164 21.36 7.04 21.68
C ALA A 164 21.76 6.35 20.36
N ALA A 165 20.95 5.40 19.88
CA ALA A 165 21.26 4.61 18.69
C ALA A 165 20.86 5.30 17.37
N PHE A 166 19.73 6.03 17.36
CA PHE A 166 19.15 6.58 16.14
C PHE A 166 19.18 8.11 16.09
N ASN A 167 19.61 8.78 17.17
CA ASN A 167 19.62 10.25 17.31
C ASN A 167 18.24 10.89 17.07
N VAL A 168 17.17 10.19 17.45
CA VAL A 168 15.78 10.65 17.28
C VAL A 168 14.93 10.29 18.49
N GLU A 169 13.99 11.18 18.82
CA GLU A 169 13.02 10.95 19.90
C GLU A 169 11.92 9.98 19.49
N SER A 170 11.61 9.92 18.18
CA SER A 170 10.57 9.07 17.62
C SER A 170 11.05 8.35 16.37
N LEU A 171 10.97 7.03 16.41
CA LEU A 171 11.29 6.17 15.27
C LEU A 171 10.25 6.27 14.16
N ASP A 172 9.00 6.63 14.47
CA ASP A 172 7.91 6.79 13.49
C ASP A 172 8.22 7.88 12.45
N ALA A 173 8.87 8.96 12.89
CA ALA A 173 9.29 10.02 11.98
C ALA A 173 10.48 9.61 11.10
N SER A 174 11.21 8.58 11.51
CA SER A 174 12.49 8.17 10.91
C SER A 174 12.33 6.97 9.99
N PHE A 175 11.37 6.09 10.28
CA PHE A 175 11.03 4.95 9.43
C PHE A 175 10.19 5.42 8.24
N ARG A 176 10.86 6.06 7.28
CA ARG A 176 10.24 6.56 6.05
C ARG A 176 10.97 6.02 4.85
N PHE A 177 10.22 5.56 3.87
CA PHE A 177 10.80 5.08 2.62
C PHE A 177 9.93 5.45 1.42
N ASN A 178 10.58 5.47 0.27
CA ASN A 178 9.92 5.69 -1.00
C ASN A 178 10.18 4.54 -1.96
N ILE A 179 9.23 4.34 -2.86
CA ILE A 179 9.35 3.37 -3.94
C ILE A 179 10.05 4.03 -5.12
N LYS A 180 11.16 3.46 -5.59
CA LYS A 180 11.81 3.92 -6.83
C LYS A 180 11.18 3.29 -8.05
N LYS A 181 11.09 4.09 -9.13
CA LYS A 181 10.55 3.68 -10.44
C LYS A 181 9.15 3.10 -10.34
N TRP A 182 8.28 3.70 -9.53
CA TRP A 182 6.87 3.35 -9.52
C TRP A 182 6.30 3.53 -10.93
N GLN A 183 5.91 2.42 -11.55
CA GLN A 183 5.14 2.41 -12.78
C GLN A 183 3.79 1.79 -12.46
N TYR A 184 2.72 2.48 -12.82
CA TYR A 184 1.35 2.05 -12.52
C TYR A 184 1.09 0.62 -12.99
N GLY A 185 0.70 -0.26 -12.06
CA GLY A 185 0.43 -1.68 -12.34
C GLY A 185 1.66 -2.59 -12.34
N VAL A 186 2.86 -2.05 -12.18
CA VAL A 186 4.11 -2.81 -12.08
C VAL A 186 4.45 -3.00 -10.61
N ILE A 187 4.79 -4.25 -10.24
CA ILE A 187 5.27 -4.56 -8.90
C ILE A 187 6.57 -3.79 -8.67
N PRO A 188 6.69 -3.01 -7.58
CA PRO A 188 7.90 -2.27 -7.33
C PRO A 188 9.09 -3.18 -7.11
N LYS A 189 10.25 -2.76 -7.60
CA LYS A 189 11.48 -3.55 -7.51
C LYS A 189 12.46 -3.02 -6.48
N GLU A 190 12.28 -1.79 -6.03
CA GLU A 190 13.25 -1.09 -5.19
C GLU A 190 12.57 -0.11 -4.21
N ILE A 191 12.98 -0.18 -2.94
CA ILE A 191 12.57 0.71 -1.85
C ILE A 191 13.81 1.42 -1.31
N HIS A 192 13.75 2.74 -1.16
CA HIS A 192 14.83 3.55 -0.56
C HIS A 192 14.34 4.18 0.73
N PHE A 193 15.07 4.00 1.83
CA PHE A 193 14.80 4.77 3.04
C PHE A 193 15.21 6.22 2.82
N GLN A 194 14.46 7.14 3.44
CA GLN A 194 14.79 8.57 3.40
C GLN A 194 15.94 8.93 4.35
N ASN A 195 16.22 8.05 5.31
CA ASN A 195 17.33 8.18 6.24
C ASN A 195 18.25 6.95 6.10
N ASP A 196 19.54 7.22 5.97
CA ASP A 196 20.60 6.21 5.86
C ASP A 196 20.75 5.34 7.12
N THR A 197 20.14 5.74 8.25
CA THR A 197 20.16 4.96 9.50
C THR A 197 19.56 3.56 9.36
N PHE A 198 18.65 3.33 8.41
CA PHE A 198 17.94 2.03 8.27
C PHE A 198 18.42 1.17 7.11
N ALA A 199 18.77 1.74 5.95
CA ALA A 199 19.49 1.06 4.87
C ALA A 199 19.89 2.08 3.78
N ALA A 200 21.17 2.42 3.70
CA ALA A 200 21.68 3.44 2.75
C ALA A 200 21.62 3.01 1.27
N ASN A 201 21.76 1.70 0.98
CA ASN A 201 21.93 1.20 -0.38
C ASN A 201 20.62 0.77 -1.09
N GLY A 202 19.47 1.05 -0.48
CA GLY A 202 18.17 0.62 -0.99
C GLY A 202 17.95 -0.89 -0.91
N LEU A 203 16.68 -1.29 -0.85
CA LEU A 203 16.24 -2.67 -0.74
C LEU A 203 15.61 -3.13 -2.05
N ARG A 204 15.93 -4.34 -2.49
CA ARG A 204 15.39 -4.95 -3.71
C ARG A 204 14.41 -6.05 -3.37
N LEU A 205 13.33 -6.16 -4.14
CA LEU A 205 12.35 -7.23 -3.97
C LEU A 205 12.99 -8.59 -4.32
N ILE A 206 12.92 -9.54 -3.39
CA ILE A 206 13.42 -10.92 -3.58
C ILE A 206 12.25 -11.89 -3.72
N LYS A 207 11.17 -11.67 -2.97
CA LYS A 207 10.00 -12.55 -2.96
C LYS A 207 8.72 -11.76 -2.73
N LYS A 208 7.62 -12.25 -3.31
CA LYS A 208 6.26 -11.74 -3.09
C LYS A 208 5.41 -12.79 -2.39
#